data_AF-A0A7V9ZCJ7-F1
#
_entry.id   AF-A0A7V9ZCJ7-F1
#
_cell.length_a   1.000
_cell.length_b   1.000
_cell.length_c   1.000
_cell.angle_alpha   90.00
_cell.angle_beta   90.00
_cell.angle_gamma   90.00
#
_symmetry.space_group_name_H-M   'P 1'
#
loop_
_entity.id
_entity.type
_entity.pdbx_description
1 polymer ?
#
loop_
_entity_poly.entity_id
_entity_poly.type
_entity_poly.pdbx_seq_one_letter_code
_entity_poly.pdbx_strand_id
1 'polypeptide(L)'
;MPERTPFPFYTTVELRPISTYVSLANLWRAVGLEWITNLDQHSQAFRFTRKFWEFYLSSICRGKELRFEFEVVKRSPASDDGQL
;
A
#
# COMPACT_ATOMS: atom_id res chain seq x y z
N MET A 1 1.80 -3.58 19.61
CA MET A 1 1.26 -4.65 18.74
C MET A 1 1.62 -5.99 19.38
N PRO A 2 0.75 -7.02 19.31
CA PRO A 2 1.00 -8.30 19.97
C PRO A 2 2.27 -8.96 19.39
N GLU A 3 3.12 -9.44 20.27
CA GLU A 3 4.50 -9.87 19.99
C GLU A 3 4.57 -11.21 19.21
N ARG A 4 3.47 -11.97 19.18
CA ARG A 4 3.34 -13.20 18.39
C ARG A 4 1.96 -13.32 17.76
N THR A 5 1.94 -13.78 16.52
CA THR A 5 0.72 -14.18 15.82
C THR A 5 0.07 -15.36 16.56
N PRO A 6 -1.25 -15.34 16.81
CA PRO A 6 -1.92 -16.35 17.64
C PRO A 6 -2.00 -17.75 17.00
N PHE A 7 -1.61 -17.89 15.74
CA PHE A 7 -1.68 -19.16 15.01
C PHE A 7 -0.38 -19.44 14.24
N PRO A 8 0.10 -20.71 14.22
CA PRO A 8 1.35 -21.11 13.57
C PRO A 8 1.32 -21.08 12.03
N PHE A 9 0.18 -20.73 11.43
CA PHE A 9 0.03 -20.60 9.97
C PHE A 9 0.46 -19.22 9.44
N TYR A 10 0.62 -18.23 10.32
CA TYR A 10 1.02 -16.89 9.89
C TYR A 10 2.54 -16.82 9.72
N THR A 11 2.98 -16.30 8.58
CA THR A 11 4.39 -16.00 8.35
C THR A 11 4.87 -14.96 9.36
N THR A 12 6.07 -15.16 9.90
CA THR A 12 6.74 -14.25 10.84
C THR A 12 7.27 -12.98 10.15
N VAL A 13 7.03 -12.85 8.85
CA VAL A 13 7.50 -11.75 8.02
C VAL A 13 6.58 -10.53 8.18
N GLU A 14 7.13 -9.43 8.69
CA GLU A 14 6.48 -8.12 8.69
C GLU A 14 6.62 -7.48 7.29
N LEU A 15 5.49 -7.26 6.59
CA LEU A 15 5.46 -6.62 5.28
C LEU A 15 5.02 -5.16 5.43
N ARG A 16 5.84 -4.21 4.97
CA ARG A 16 5.47 -2.79 4.92
C ARG A 16 5.11 -2.42 3.47
N PRO A 17 3.92 -1.88 3.20
CA PRO A 17 3.61 -1.35 1.87
C PRO A 17 4.50 -0.13 1.59
N ILE A 18 5.29 -0.18 0.52
CA ILE A 18 6.19 0.90 0.06
C ILE A 18 5.41 1.84 -0.84
N SER A 19 4.79 1.27 -1.87
CA SER A 19 4.14 2.04 -2.93
C SER A 19 2.90 1.32 -3.43
N THR A 20 1.90 2.11 -3.77
CA THR A 20 0.69 1.64 -4.45
C THR A 20 0.54 2.47 -5.71
N TYR A 21 0.57 1.85 -6.87
CA TYR A 21 0.38 2.53 -8.15
C TYR A 21 -0.91 2.05 -8.83
N VAL A 22 -1.78 2.99 -9.17
CA VAL A 22 -3.03 2.72 -9.87
C VAL A 22 -2.88 3.20 -11.31
N SER A 23 -3.02 2.30 -12.28
CA SER A 23 -3.17 2.68 -13.68
C SER A 23 -4.66 2.63 -14.05
N LEU A 24 -5.19 3.72 -14.59
CA LEU A 24 -6.58 3.81 -15.05
C LEU A 24 -6.68 3.55 -16.56
N ALA A 25 -7.88 3.26 -17.04
CA ALA A 25 -8.13 3.16 -18.48
C ALA A 25 -7.85 4.51 -19.18
N ASN A 26 -7.45 4.46 -20.47
CA ASN A 26 -7.03 5.63 -21.24
C ASN A 26 -8.03 6.80 -21.22
N LEU A 27 -9.34 6.51 -21.18
CA LEU A 27 -10.39 7.52 -21.08
C LEU A 27 -10.23 8.38 -19.81
N TRP A 28 -9.97 7.75 -18.67
CA TRP A 28 -9.81 8.41 -17.38
C TRP A 28 -8.42 9.01 -17.20
N ARG A 29 -7.41 8.44 -17.86
CA ARG A 29 -6.08 9.04 -17.97
C ARG A 29 -6.14 10.39 -18.68
N ALA A 30 -6.91 10.50 -19.77
CA ALA A 30 -7.10 11.77 -20.50
C ALA A 30 -7.79 12.85 -19.66
N VAL A 31 -8.71 12.46 -18.77
CA VAL A 31 -9.39 13.36 -17.81
C VAL A 31 -8.45 13.79 -16.67
N GLY A 32 -7.30 13.14 -16.51
CA GLY A 32 -6.32 13.44 -15.45
C GLY A 32 -6.61 12.75 -14.11
N LEU A 33 -7.58 11.83 -14.06
CA LEU A 33 -7.90 11.08 -12.84
C LEU A 33 -6.75 10.18 -12.38
N GLU A 34 -5.94 9.67 -13.31
CA GLU A 34 -4.76 8.87 -12.98
C GLU A 34 -3.74 9.65 -12.14
N TRP A 35 -3.59 10.95 -12.42
CA TRP A 35 -2.71 11.80 -11.62
C TRP A 35 -3.30 12.06 -10.23
N ILE A 36 -4.61 12.31 -10.16
CA ILE A 36 -5.34 12.52 -8.91
C ILE A 36 -5.23 11.31 -7.98
N THR A 37 -5.42 10.08 -8.50
CA THR A 37 -5.31 8.86 -7.68
C THR A 37 -3.88 8.54 -7.27
N ASN A 38 -2.88 8.86 -8.10
CA ASN A 38 -1.46 8.62 -7.79
C ASN A 38 -0.83 9.74 -6.94
N LEU A 39 -1.51 10.86 -6.73
CA LEU A 39 -1.04 11.95 -5.87
C LEU A 39 -0.83 11.50 -4.41
N ASP A 40 -1.52 10.43 -3.98
CA ASP A 40 -1.31 9.76 -2.68
C ASP A 40 0.15 9.34 -2.46
N GLN A 41 0.89 8.99 -3.52
CA GLN A 41 2.30 8.59 -3.40
C GLN A 41 3.21 9.74 -2.93
N HIS A 42 2.87 10.99 -3.27
CA HIS A 42 3.72 12.13 -2.94
C HIS A 42 3.49 12.65 -1.51
N SER A 43 2.35 12.33 -0.90
CA SER A 43 2.02 12.81 0.43
C SER A 43 0.96 11.94 1.09
N GLN A 44 1.32 11.34 2.24
CA GLN A 44 0.42 10.52 3.07
C GLN A 44 -0.88 11.25 3.49
N ALA A 45 -0.93 12.58 3.40
CA ALA A 45 -2.14 13.37 3.64
C ALA A 45 -3.20 13.19 2.53
N PHE A 46 -2.81 12.81 1.31
CA PHE A 46 -3.72 12.62 0.17
C PHE A 46 -4.31 11.21 0.08
N ARG A 47 -4.19 10.41 1.15
CA ARG A 47 -4.90 9.11 1.28
C ARG A 47 -6.41 9.24 1.17
N PHE A 48 -6.94 10.44 1.41
CA PHE A 48 -8.35 10.75 1.15
C PHE A 48 -8.70 10.51 -0.31
N THR A 49 -7.89 10.98 -1.26
CA THR A 49 -8.16 10.86 -2.69
C THR A 49 -8.23 9.40 -3.10
N ARG A 50 -7.36 8.54 -2.54
CA ARG A 50 -7.43 7.10 -2.73
C ARG A 50 -8.71 6.50 -2.16
N LYS A 51 -9.05 6.80 -0.90
CA LYS A 51 -10.30 6.29 -0.29
C LYS A 51 -11.53 6.77 -1.06
N PHE A 52 -11.57 8.04 -1.43
CA PHE A 52 -12.64 8.62 -2.24
C PHE A 52 -12.77 7.89 -3.57
N TRP A 53 -11.65 7.59 -4.23
CA TRP A 53 -11.67 6.80 -5.44
C TRP A 53 -12.15 5.37 -5.20
N GLU A 54 -11.64 4.67 -4.18
CA GLU A 54 -12.04 3.30 -3.85
C GLU A 54 -13.53 3.17 -3.53
N PHE A 55 -14.10 4.11 -2.75
CA PHE A 55 -15.50 4.05 -2.34
C PHE A 55 -16.48 4.60 -3.38
N TYR A 56 -16.13 5.66 -4.10
CA TYR A 56 -17.07 6.35 -5.00
C TYR A 56 -16.73 6.12 -6.47
N LEU A 57 -15.52 6.52 -6.89
CA LEU A 57 -15.18 6.51 -8.32
C LEU A 57 -14.89 5.11 -8.87
N SER A 58 -14.59 4.11 -8.06
CA SER A 58 -14.28 2.75 -8.54
C SER A 58 -15.41 2.12 -9.35
N SER A 59 -16.65 2.55 -9.11
CA SER A 59 -17.84 2.14 -9.88
C SER A 59 -17.92 2.75 -11.28
N ILE A 60 -17.34 3.94 -11.48
CA ILE A 60 -17.40 4.72 -12.72
C ILE A 60 -16.08 4.56 -13.49
N CYS A 61 -14.98 4.78 -12.77
CA CYS A 61 -13.62 4.83 -13.25
C CYS A 61 -12.91 3.51 -12.95
N ARG A 62 -13.13 2.50 -13.81
CA ARG A 62 -12.43 1.22 -13.66
C ARG A 62 -10.92 1.40 -13.79
N GLY A 63 -10.21 0.91 -12.78
CA GLY A 63 -8.76 0.71 -12.84
C GLY A 63 -8.43 -0.35 -13.91
N LYS A 64 -7.35 -0.09 -14.67
CA LYS A 64 -6.78 -1.06 -15.60
C LYS A 64 -5.85 -2.02 -14.86
N GLU A 65 -5.00 -1.48 -13.99
CA GLU A 65 -4.00 -2.23 -13.25
C GLU A 65 -3.76 -1.59 -11.89
N LEU A 66 -3.52 -2.41 -10.86
CA LEU A 66 -3.19 -1.97 -9.51
C LEU A 66 -1.95 -2.71 -9.05
N ARG A 67 -0.86 -1.98 -8.82
CA ARG A 67 0.42 -2.54 -8.36
C ARG A 67 0.65 -2.15 -6.91
N PHE A 68 0.96 -3.15 -6.10
CA PHE A 68 1.36 -2.95 -4.72
C PHE A 68 2.77 -3.49 -4.53
N GLU A 69 3.67 -2.61 -4.13
CA GLU A 69 5.04 -2.98 -3.80
C GLU A 69 5.17 -3.00 -2.28
N PHE A 70 5.60 -4.15 -1.75
CA PHE A 70 5.79 -4.37 -0.33
C PHE A 70 7.26 -4.63 -0.04
N GLU A 71 7.78 -3.98 1.00
CA GLU A 71 9.10 -4.28 1.56
C GLU A 71 8.95 -5.34 2.64
N VAL A 72 9.87 -6.29 2.64
CA VAL A 72 10.06 -7.17 3.78
C VAL A 72 10.86 -6.43 4.85
N VAL A 73 10.26 -6.16 5.99
CA VAL A 73 10.96 -5.62 7.15
C VAL A 73 11.70 -6.79 7.82
N LYS A 74 12.94 -7.02 7.40
CA LYS A 74 13.83 -7.96 8.10
C LYS A 74 14.34 -7.27 9.37
N ARG A 75 13.85 -7.68 10.53
CA ARG A 75 14.44 -7.28 11.81
C ARG A 75 15.87 -7.83 11.83
N SER A 76 16.86 -6.94 11.75
CA SER A 76 18.28 -7.33 11.75
C SER A 76 18.62 -7.94 13.12
N PRO A 77 19.30 -9.10 13.20
CA PRO A 77 19.67 -9.76 14.47
C PRO A 77 20.86 -9.06 15.17
N ALA A 78 20.95 -7.73 15.11
CA ALA A 78 22.13 -6.98 15.58
C ALA A 78 21.98 -6.44 17.03
N SER A 79 21.25 -7.15 17.90
CA SER A 79 21.06 -6.77 19.30
C SER A 79 20.69 -7.96 20.19
N ASP A 80 21.29 -9.13 19.96
CA ASP A 80 21.25 -10.25 20.93
C ASP A 80 22.64 -10.47 21.54
N ASP A 81 23.41 -9.40 21.67
CA ASP A 81 24.60 -9.35 22.51
C ASP A 81 24.17 -9.01 23.93
N GLY A 82 23.86 -10.05 24.69
CA GLY A 82 24.03 -10.09 26.15
C GLY A 82 23.03 -9.29 26.98
N GLN A 83 22.00 -9.99 27.47
CA GLN A 83 21.46 -9.70 28.79
C GLN A 83 20.93 -10.98 29.48
N LEU A 84 21.83 -11.53 30.32
CA LEU A 84 21.66 -12.45 31.47
C LEU A 84 21.25 -13.90 31.20
#